data_AF-A0A5N5K154-F1
#
_entry.id   AF-A0A5N5K154-F1
#
_cell.length_a   1.000
_cell.length_b   1.000
_cell.length_c   1.000
_cell.angle_alpha   90.00
_cell.angle_beta   90.00
_cell.angle_gamma   90.00
#
_symmetry.space_group_name_H-M   'P 1'
#
loop_
_entity.id
_entity.type
_entity.pdbx_description
1 polymer ?
#
loop_
_entity_poly.entity_id
_entity_poly.type
_entity_poly.pdbx_seq_one_letter_code
_entity_poly.pdbx_strand_id
1 'polypeptide(L)'
;MGRMEEIWGADCLEFKPERWISNKGELGDVSPYRFTTFNAGPRACIGKELAMVEMKAVGAAVIWNYSLQVVENHPILPSNSIVLHMKHGLKWDVIYVCPTIHMVSSGGGQAGLYVQPSHPEMGGPSGPPSLEAHH
;
A
#
# COMPACT_ATOMS: atom_id res chain seq x y z
N MET A 1 19.33 14.11 -4.11
CA MET A 1 18.82 14.11 -2.72
C MET A 1 18.11 12.83 -2.33
N GLY A 2 17.05 12.39 -3.03
CA GLY A 2 16.28 11.18 -2.63
C GLY A 2 17.02 9.83 -2.61
N ARG A 3 18.26 9.75 -3.12
CA ARG A 3 19.13 8.55 -3.14
C ARG A 3 20.51 8.81 -2.52
N MET A 4 20.65 9.87 -1.72
CA MET A 4 21.93 10.21 -1.09
C MET A 4 22.02 9.54 0.28
N GLU A 5 23.07 8.74 0.48
CA GLU A 5 23.32 8.02 1.72
C GLU A 5 23.48 8.97 2.92
N GLU A 6 24.16 10.11 2.76
CA GLU A 6 24.30 11.13 3.82
C GLU A 6 22.94 11.60 4.37
N ILE A 7 21.93 11.65 3.50
CA ILE A 7 20.58 12.12 3.86
C ILE A 7 19.71 10.96 4.34
N TRP A 8 19.84 9.76 3.77
CA TRP A 8 18.85 8.68 3.97
C TRP A 8 19.41 7.43 4.64
N GLY A 9 20.71 7.39 4.93
CA GLY A 9 21.41 6.22 5.45
C GLY A 9 21.77 5.22 4.35
N ALA A 10 22.44 4.13 4.75
CA ALA A 10 22.90 3.08 3.84
C ALA A 10 21.74 2.41 3.07
N ASP A 11 20.53 2.38 3.66
CA ASP A 11 19.32 1.83 3.06
C ASP A 11 18.60 2.82 2.12
N CYS A 12 19.28 3.86 1.63
CA CYS A 12 18.69 4.92 0.78
C CYS A 12 18.14 4.45 -0.58
N LEU A 13 18.53 3.25 -1.02
CA LEU A 13 18.05 2.64 -2.27
C LEU A 13 16.92 1.63 -2.03
N GLU A 14 16.61 1.31 -0.77
CA GLU A 14 15.57 0.35 -0.41
C GLU A 14 14.20 1.04 -0.29
N PHE A 15 13.15 0.33 -0.71
CA PHE A 15 11.77 0.75 -0.48
C PHE A 15 11.36 0.38 0.95
N LYS A 16 11.37 1.37 1.85
CA LYS A 16 11.11 1.19 3.29
C LYS A 16 10.05 2.18 3.79
N PRO A 17 8.75 1.84 3.70
CA PRO A 17 7.64 2.69 4.16
C PRO A 17 7.73 3.06 5.64
N GLU A 18 8.28 2.18 6.46
CA GLU A 18 8.41 2.34 7.92
C GLU A 18 9.33 3.51 8.28
N ARG A 19 10.17 3.97 7.35
CA ARG A 19 11.00 5.17 7.51
C ARG A 19 10.19 6.42 7.88
N TRP A 20 8.94 6.45 7.46
CA TRP A 20 8.02 7.58 7.67
C TRP A 20 7.15 7.42 8.92
N ILE A 21 7.37 6.38 9.73
CA ILE A 21 6.55 6.05 10.90
C ILE A 21 7.45 6.08 12.14
N SER A 22 7.05 6.85 13.16
CA SER A 22 7.73 6.91 14.44
C SER A 22 7.54 5.62 15.23
N ASN A 23 8.37 5.38 16.25
CA ASN A 23 8.21 4.23 17.14
C ASN A 23 6.85 4.22 17.88
N LYS A 24 6.12 5.34 17.88
CA LYS A 24 4.77 5.47 18.46
C LYS A 24 3.65 5.21 17.44
N GLY A 25 4.00 4.87 16.20
CA GLY A 25 3.04 4.67 15.10
C GLY A 25 2.55 5.96 14.45
N GLU A 26 3.16 7.11 14.77
CA GLU A 26 2.79 8.41 14.23
C GLU A 26 3.56 8.66 12.92
N LEU A 27 2.95 9.36 11.96
CA LEU A 27 3.70 9.80 10.77
C LEU A 27 4.80 10.77 11.20
N GLY A 28 6.05 10.43 10.85
CA GLY A 28 7.22 11.25 11.17
C GLY A 28 7.20 12.57 10.41
N ASP A 29 7.51 13.65 11.12
CA ASP A 29 7.71 14.97 10.51
C ASP A 29 9.08 15.02 9.82
N VAL A 30 9.09 14.69 8.53
CA VAL A 30 10.29 14.83 7.71
C VAL A 30 10.31 16.22 7.09
N SER A 31 11.38 16.96 7.38
CA SER A 31 11.60 18.29 6.82
C SER A 31 11.39 18.30 5.29
N PRO A 32 10.64 19.29 4.75
CA PRO A 32 10.42 19.42 3.32
C PRO A 32 11.71 19.71 2.54
N TYR A 33 12.77 20.16 3.23
CA TYR A 33 14.11 20.34 2.65
C TYR A 33 14.88 19.02 2.52
N ARG A 34 14.50 18.00 3.29
CA ARG A 34 15.03 16.62 3.17
C ARG A 34 14.25 15.83 2.12
N PHE A 35 12.93 15.99 2.09
CA PHE A 35 12.02 15.37 1.11
C PHE A 35 11.42 16.43 0.17
N THR A 36 12.16 16.76 -0.89
CA THR A 36 11.82 17.88 -1.77
C THR A 36 10.88 17.54 -2.93
N THR A 37 10.13 16.43 -2.86
CA THR A 37 9.24 15.99 -3.96
C THR A 37 8.19 17.04 -4.34
N PHE A 38 7.73 17.82 -3.37
CA PHE A 38 6.79 18.93 -3.57
C PHE A 38 7.48 20.30 -3.44
N ASN A 39 8.81 20.37 -3.58
CA ASN A 39 9.64 21.52 -3.24
C ASN A 39 9.46 21.97 -1.76
N ALA A 40 10.12 23.08 -1.39
CA ALA A 40 10.02 23.68 -0.06
C ALA A 40 9.96 25.21 -0.15
N GLY A 41 9.49 25.86 0.92
CA GLY A 41 9.40 27.32 1.01
C GLY A 41 8.26 27.95 0.19
N PRO A 42 8.34 29.25 -0.14
CA PRO A 42 7.26 30.00 -0.81
C PRO A 42 6.87 29.48 -2.21
N ARG A 43 7.71 28.62 -2.81
CA ARG A 43 7.49 27.98 -4.12
C ARG A 43 7.19 26.48 -3.99
N ALA A 44 6.81 26.03 -2.79
CA ALA A 44 6.28 24.69 -2.60
C ALA A 44 5.07 24.45 -3.52
N CYS A 45 4.90 23.20 -3.95
CA CYS A 45 3.82 22.81 -4.83
C CYS A 45 2.47 23.05 -4.13
N ILE A 46 1.66 23.94 -4.71
CA ILE A 46 0.31 24.22 -4.23
C ILE A 46 -0.60 22.97 -4.27
N GLY A 47 -0.31 22.03 -5.18
CA GLY A 47 -1.04 20.78 -5.34
C GLY A 47 -0.63 19.65 -4.39
N LYS A 48 0.27 19.90 -3.43
CA LYS A 48 0.78 18.85 -2.51
C LYS A 48 -0.37 18.11 -1.80
N GLU A 49 -1.25 18.85 -1.12
CA GLU A 49 -2.31 18.23 -0.31
C GLU A 49 -3.31 17.47 -1.19
N LEU A 50 -3.67 18.03 -2.35
CA LEU A 50 -4.53 17.36 -3.31
C LEU A 50 -3.92 16.04 -3.81
N ALA A 51 -2.66 16.08 -4.25
CA ALA A 51 -1.95 14.90 -4.73
C ALA A 51 -1.85 13.81 -3.64
N MET A 52 -1.63 14.20 -2.37
CA MET A 52 -1.60 13.26 -1.25
C MET A 52 -2.96 12.62 -0.99
N VAL A 53 -4.06 13.36 -1.11
CA VAL A 53 -5.41 12.82 -1.00
C VAL A 53 -5.71 11.84 -2.15
N GLU A 54 -5.41 12.22 -3.39
CA GLU A 54 -5.62 11.38 -4.57
C GLU A 54 -4.82 10.08 -4.50
N MET A 55 -3.53 10.17 -4.15
CA MET A 55 -2.67 8.99 -3.99
C MET A 55 -3.20 8.03 -2.91
N LYS A 56 -3.67 8.55 -1.78
CA LYS A 56 -4.26 7.73 -0.71
C LYS A 56 -5.56 7.09 -1.16
N ALA A 57 -6.44 7.83 -1.83
CA ALA A 57 -7.72 7.32 -2.31
C ALA A 57 -7.53 6.20 -3.34
N VAL A 58 -6.68 6.43 -4.35
CA VAL A 58 -6.36 5.43 -5.37
C VAL A 58 -5.65 4.23 -4.75
N GLY A 59 -4.65 4.46 -3.89
CA GLY A 59 -3.92 3.38 -3.22
C GLY A 59 -4.83 2.50 -2.37
N ALA A 60 -5.70 3.11 -1.56
CA ALA A 60 -6.67 2.37 -0.75
C ALA A 60 -7.65 1.57 -1.62
N ALA A 61 -8.18 2.18 -2.69
CA ALA A 61 -9.09 1.49 -3.60
C ALA A 61 -8.41 0.31 -4.33
N VAL A 62 -7.14 0.47 -4.73
CA VAL A 62 -6.36 -0.58 -5.38
C VAL A 62 -6.11 -1.74 -4.42
N ILE A 63 -5.59 -1.44 -3.23
CA ILE A 63 -5.28 -2.46 -2.20
C ILE A 63 -6.54 -3.20 -1.75
N TRP A 64 -7.66 -2.51 -1.66
CA TRP A 64 -8.92 -3.09 -1.19
C TRP A 64 -9.58 -4.03 -2.20
N ASN A 65 -9.50 -3.72 -3.49
CA ASN A 65 -10.29 -4.40 -4.52
C ASN A 65 -9.45 -5.29 -5.43
N TYR A 66 -8.11 -5.21 -5.40
CA TYR A 66 -7.26 -5.90 -6.35
C TYR A 66 -6.02 -6.52 -5.70
N SER A 67 -5.64 -7.69 -6.19
CA SER A 67 -4.31 -8.27 -6.01
C SER A 67 -3.53 -8.05 -7.31
N LEU A 68 -2.36 -7.43 -7.20
CA LEU A 68 -1.52 -7.06 -8.33
C LEU A 68 -0.22 -7.87 -8.31
N GLN A 69 0.12 -8.48 -9.44
CA GLN A 69 1.41 -9.14 -9.65
C GLN A 69 2.12 -8.48 -10.83
N VAL A 70 3.41 -8.15 -10.68
CA VAL A 70 4.20 -7.61 -11.79
C VAL A 70 4.50 -8.73 -12.76
N VAL A 71 4.27 -8.50 -14.06
CA VAL A 71 4.64 -9.47 -15.10
C VAL A 71 6.15 -9.67 -15.11
N GLU A 72 6.60 -10.91 -14.97
CA GLU A 72 8.02 -11.26 -14.98
C GLU A 72 8.72 -10.81 -16.28
N ASN A 73 9.98 -10.43 -16.16
CA ASN A 73 10.85 -10.01 -17.27
C ASN A 73 10.35 -8.78 -18.07
N HIS A 74 9.35 -8.04 -17.59
CA HIS A 74 8.96 -6.76 -18.19
C HIS A 74 10.01 -5.68 -17.90
N PRO A 75 10.60 -5.01 -18.91
CA PRO A 75 11.69 -4.06 -18.70
C PRO A 75 11.21 -2.77 -18.03
N ILE A 76 11.70 -2.53 -16.81
CA ILE A 76 11.42 -1.31 -16.02
C ILE A 76 12.60 -0.35 -16.17
N LEU A 77 12.47 0.59 -17.11
CA LEU A 77 13.50 1.60 -17.38
C LEU A 77 12.90 3.00 -17.34
N PRO A 78 13.62 4.00 -16.82
CA PRO A 78 13.19 5.40 -16.88
C PRO A 78 13.25 5.93 -18.31
N SER A 79 12.30 6.79 -18.65
CA SER A 79 12.30 7.58 -19.89
C SER A 79 13.03 8.91 -19.69
N ASN A 80 13.68 9.41 -20.73
CA ASN A 80 14.31 10.73 -20.73
C ASN A 80 13.24 11.81 -20.93
N SER A 81 12.61 12.23 -19.83
CA SER A 81 11.47 13.14 -19.80
C SER A 81 11.56 14.08 -18.61
N ILE A 82 10.89 15.24 -18.68
CA ILE A 82 10.85 16.22 -17.57
C ILE A 82 10.18 15.65 -16.32
N VAL A 83 9.20 14.76 -16.52
CA VAL A 83 8.59 13.94 -15.48
C VAL A 83 9.15 12.52 -15.58
N LEU A 84 9.42 11.88 -14.45
CA LEU A 84 9.92 10.52 -14.46
C LEU A 84 8.83 9.54 -14.92
N HIS A 85 8.92 9.11 -16.17
CA HIS A 85 8.03 8.09 -16.75
C HIS A 85 8.77 6.77 -16.95
N MET A 86 8.03 5.67 -16.99
CA MET A 86 8.57 4.36 -17.40
C MET A 86 8.55 4.26 -18.92
N LYS A 87 9.71 3.97 -19.53
CA LYS A 87 9.88 3.90 -20.99
C LYS A 87 8.95 2.87 -21.66
N HIS A 88 8.65 1.79 -20.96
CA HIS A 88 7.83 0.67 -21.47
C HIS A 88 6.54 0.48 -20.67
N GLY A 89 6.14 1.47 -19.86
CA GLY A 89 5.07 1.33 -18.88
C GLY A 89 5.36 0.27 -17.82
N LEU A 90 4.35 -0.12 -17.05
CA LEU A 90 4.39 -1.22 -16.10
C LEU A 90 3.24 -2.19 -16.39
N LYS A 91 3.57 -3.46 -16.62
CA LYS A 91 2.58 -4.50 -16.88
C LYS A 91 2.29 -5.27 -15.60
N TRP A 92 1.00 -5.52 -15.38
CA TRP A 92 0.48 -6.18 -14.19
C TRP A 92 -0.50 -7.28 -14.59
N ASP A 93 -0.44 -8.40 -13.89
CA ASP A 93 -1.55 -9.33 -13.78
C ASP A 93 -2.45 -8.87 -12.64
N VAL A 94 -3.72 -8.63 -12.94
CA VAL A 94 -4.69 -8.02 -12.03
C VAL A 94 -5.77 -9.04 -11.69
N ILE A 95 -5.90 -9.34 -10.39
CA ILE A 95 -6.94 -10.24 -9.88
C ILE A 95 -7.91 -9.40 -9.04
N TYR A 96 -9.19 -9.43 -9.39
CA TYR A 96 -10.22 -8.76 -8.57
C TYR A 96 -10.44 -9.55 -7.28
N VAL A 97 -10.29 -8.86 -6.16
CA VAL A 97 -10.58 -9.40 -4.83
C VAL A 97 -11.97 -8.92 -4.47
N CYS A 98 -12.94 -9.84 -4.44
CA CYS A 98 -14.27 -9.51 -3.93
C CYS A 98 -14.16 -9.32 -2.41
N PRO A 99 -14.41 -8.12 -1.88
CA PRO A 99 -14.55 -7.96 -0.45
C PRO A 99 -15.94 -8.46 -0.08
N THR A 100 -16.04 -9.72 0.36
CA THR A 100 -17.31 -10.26 0.86
C THR A 100 -17.68 -9.51 2.14
N ILE A 101 -18.63 -8.58 2.04
CA ILE A 101 -19.23 -7.93 3.21
C ILE A 101 -20.22 -8.92 3.82
N HIS A 102 -19.80 -9.62 4.86
CA HIS A 102 -20.74 -10.39 5.68
C HIS A 102 -21.46 -9.44 6.64
N MET A 103 -22.77 -9.27 6.45
CA MET A 103 -23.61 -8.58 7.43
C MET A 103 -23.79 -9.47 8.67
N VAL A 104 -23.07 -9.18 9.74
CA VAL A 104 -23.29 -9.83 11.04
C VAL A 104 -24.38 -9.05 11.78
N SER A 105 -25.59 -9.61 11.83
CA SER A 105 -26.65 -9.10 12.72
C SER A 105 -26.32 -9.52 14.16
N SER A 106 -25.74 -8.62 14.95
CA SER A 106 -25.62 -8.84 16.39
C SER A 106 -27.01 -8.62 17.00
N GLY A 107 -27.54 -9.62 17.69
CA GLY A 107 -28.79 -9.53 18.46
C GLY A 107 -28.63 -8.63 19.68
N GLY A 108 -28.41 -7.34 19.47
CA GLY A 108 -28.10 -6.38 20.52
C GLY A 108 -27.57 -5.04 20.01
N GLY A 109 -28.34 -4.32 19.19
CA GLY A 109 -28.24 -2.85 19.05
C GLY A 109 -26.96 -2.23 18.46
N GLN A 110 -25.96 -3.00 18.04
CA GLN A 110 -24.74 -2.47 17.42
C GLN A 110 -24.39 -3.29 16.17
N ALA A 111 -24.80 -2.77 15.01
CA ALA A 111 -24.37 -3.30 13.71
C ALA A 111 -22.93 -2.86 13.46
N GLY A 112 -21.99 -3.81 13.51
CA GLY A 112 -20.61 -3.62 13.06
C GLY A 112 -20.43 -4.21 11.67
N LEU A 113 -19.83 -3.44 10.75
CA LEU A 113 -19.33 -3.98 9.49
C LEU A 113 -17.98 -4.65 9.77
N TYR A 114 -17.89 -5.96 9.58
CA TYR A 114 -16.62 -6.68 9.61
C TYR A 114 -16.25 -7.13 8.22
N VAL A 115 -15.04 -6.78 7.78
CA VAL A 115 -14.51 -7.19 6.49
C VAL A 115 -13.50 -8.30 6.76
N GLN A 116 -13.81 -9.51 6.31
CA GLN A 116 -12.83 -10.59 6.28
C GLN A 116 -11.97 -10.45 5.03
N PRO A 117 -10.63 -10.53 5.15
CA PRO A 117 -9.77 -10.71 3.99
C PRO A 117 -10.12 -12.06 3.35
N SER A 118 -10.63 -12.03 2.12
CA SER A 118 -10.74 -13.21 1.29
C SER A 118 -9.33 -13.61 0.85
N HIS A 119 -8.61 -14.35 1.71
CA HIS A 119 -7.43 -15.07 1.26
C HIS A 119 -7.88 -16.11 0.22
N PRO A 120 -7.22 -16.21 -0.94
CA PRO A 120 -7.43 -17.34 -1.83
C PRO A 120 -6.96 -18.59 -1.10
N GLU A 121 -7.89 -19.50 -0.79
CA GLU A 121 -7.57 -20.83 -0.28
C GLU A 121 -6.65 -21.55 -1.28
N MET A 122 -5.37 -21.67 -0.93
CA MET A 122 -4.51 -22.71 -1.50
C MET A 122 -5.02 -24.04 -0.96
N GLY A 123 -5.58 -24.86 -1.85
CA GLY A 123 -6.32 -26.07 -1.51
C GLY A 123 -5.59 -27.03 -0.56
N GLY A 124 -6.33 -27.47 0.46
CA GLY A 124 -6.02 -28.61 1.33
C GLY A 124 -7.32 -29.25 1.82
N PRO A 125 -7.41 -30.58 1.97
CA PRO A 125 -8.67 -31.27 2.12
C PRO A 125 -9.38 -30.94 3.44
N SER A 126 -10.68 -30.65 3.30
CA SER A 126 -11.66 -30.45 4.35
C SER A 126 -11.86 -31.71 5.20
N GLY A 127 -11.57 -31.62 6.49
CA GLY A 127 -12.04 -32.58 7.49
C GLY A 127 -12.37 -31.84 8.79
N PRO A 128 -13.57 -32.02 9.38
CA PRO A 128 -13.88 -31.42 10.68
C PRO A 128 -13.10 -32.15 11.78
N PRO A 129 -12.52 -31.44 12.77
CA PRO A 129 -12.03 -32.10 13.97
C PRO A 129 -13.24 -32.61 14.77
N SER A 130 -13.33 -33.93 14.86
CA SER A 130 -14.24 -34.64 15.75
C SER A 130 -14.04 -34.18 17.19
N LEU A 131 -15.11 -33.68 17.81
CA LEU A 131 -15.25 -33.60 19.26
C LEU A 131 -15.19 -35.02 19.84
N GLU A 132 -14.09 -35.36 20.50
CA GLU A 132 -14.08 -36.40 21.53
C GLU A 132 -13.91 -35.75 22.89
N ALA A 133 -15.00 -35.79 23.66
CA ALA A 133 -15.01 -35.58 25.08
C ALA A 133 -14.54 -36.86 25.76
N HIS A 134 -13.49 -36.83 26.57
CA HIS A 134 -13.23 -37.89 27.56
C HIS A 134 -12.53 -37.34 28.82
N HIS A 135 -13.28 -37.52 29.93
CA HIS A 135 -12.91 -37.68 31.33
C HIS A 135 -12.13 -36.60 32.09
#